data_AF-A0A379SMR9-F1
#
_entry.id   AF-A0A379SMR9-F1
#
_cell.length_a   1.000
_cell.length_b   1.000
_cell.length_c   1.000
_cell.angle_alpha   90.00
_cell.angle_beta   90.00
_cell.angle_gamma   90.00
#
_symmetry.space_group_name_H-M   'P 1'
#
loop_
_entity.id
_entity.type
_entity.pdbx_description
1 polymer ?
#
loop_
_entity_poly.entity_id
_entity_poly.type
_entity_poly.pdbx_seq_one_letter_code
_entity_poly.pdbx_strand_id
1 'polypeptide(L)'
;MEWIADPSIWAGLVTLIVIELVLGIDNLVFIAILAEKLPPGQRDRARITGLILAMVMRLLLLASISWLVTLTKPLFSVQALSFSARDLIMLFGGFFLLFKATMELNERLEGKDSANPTQRKGAKFWAVVAQIVVLDAIFSLDSVITAVGMVDHLAVMMAAVIVAISLMLLASKSLTRFVNNHPTIVILCLSFLLMIGFSLVAEGFGFHIPKGYLYAAIGFSVMIEALNQLAIFNRRRFLSANHTLRQRTTEAVMRLISGKKEDAELDAETAAMLADHDDSQIFNPQERRMIERVLNLNQRTVSSIMTSRHDIEHIDLNAPEAEIRALLEKNQHTRLVVTGENEQGDLLRRRPCHRSVATIPARRTAQPAGADSPTVGVPGNVAAAACA
;
A
#
# COMPACT_ATOMS: atom_id res chain seq x y z
N MET A 1 0.22 -58.55 -2.53
CA MET A 1 0.34 -57.85 -1.24
C MET A 1 1.80 -57.60 -0.84
N GLU A 2 2.80 -58.08 -1.59
CA GLU A 2 4.23 -57.79 -1.28
C GLU A 2 4.66 -56.35 -1.61
N TRP A 3 4.00 -55.68 -2.58
CA TRP A 3 4.33 -54.30 -2.97
C TRP A 3 4.01 -53.22 -1.92
N ILE A 4 3.20 -53.49 -0.91
CA ILE A 4 2.88 -52.51 0.16
C ILE A 4 3.95 -52.53 1.28
N ALA A 5 4.71 -53.63 1.38
CA ALA A 5 5.72 -53.83 2.42
C ALA A 5 7.13 -53.38 2.01
N ASP A 6 7.34 -52.96 0.75
CA ASP A 6 8.63 -52.50 0.26
C ASP A 6 8.90 -51.04 0.68
N PRO A 7 9.95 -50.76 1.48
CA PRO A 7 10.27 -49.40 1.94
C PRO A 7 10.59 -48.43 0.79
N SER A 8 11.06 -48.94 -0.35
CA SER A 8 11.39 -48.16 -1.56
C SER A 8 10.16 -47.48 -2.17
N ILE A 9 9.00 -48.14 -2.15
CA ILE A 9 7.75 -47.58 -2.71
C ILE A 9 7.23 -46.43 -1.85
N TRP A 10 7.33 -46.55 -0.52
CA TRP A 10 6.99 -45.47 0.40
C TRP A 10 7.94 -44.28 0.28
N ALA A 11 9.24 -44.53 0.12
CA ALA A 11 10.21 -43.47 -0.15
C ALA A 11 9.93 -42.76 -1.48
N GLY A 12 9.60 -43.51 -2.54
CA GLY A 12 9.19 -42.96 -3.83
C GLY A 12 7.91 -42.13 -3.74
N LEU A 13 6.89 -42.63 -3.03
CA LEU A 13 5.63 -41.91 -2.79
C LEU A 13 5.88 -40.57 -2.09
N VAL A 14 6.65 -40.57 -1.00
CA VAL A 14 6.98 -39.35 -0.25
C VAL A 14 7.75 -38.37 -1.13
N THR A 15 8.73 -38.85 -1.90
CA THR A 15 9.53 -38.00 -2.79
C THR A 15 8.65 -37.36 -3.87
N LEU A 16 7.75 -38.14 -4.48
CA LEU A 16 6.76 -37.63 -5.44
C LEU A 16 5.86 -36.58 -4.79
N ILE A 17 5.29 -36.85 -3.62
CA ILE A 17 4.44 -35.89 -2.91
C ILE A 17 5.19 -34.58 -2.67
N VAL A 18 6.46 -34.64 -2.24
CA VAL A 18 7.28 -33.45 -1.98
C VAL A 18 7.52 -32.66 -3.27
N ILE A 19 7.94 -33.33 -4.35
CA ILE A 19 8.19 -32.67 -5.64
C ILE A 19 6.91 -32.04 -6.19
N GLU A 20 5.79 -32.76 -6.13
CA GLU A 20 4.50 -32.25 -6.59
C GLU A 20 3.98 -31.11 -5.73
N LEU A 21 4.26 -31.10 -4.42
CA LEU A 21 3.91 -30.01 -3.53
C LEU A 21 4.75 -28.77 -3.84
N VAL A 22 6.07 -28.91 -3.97
CA VAL A 22 6.97 -27.81 -4.31
C VAL A 22 6.58 -27.17 -5.64
N LEU A 23 6.35 -27.98 -6.67
CA LEU A 23 5.87 -27.51 -7.98
C LEU A 23 4.43 -26.98 -7.94
N GLY A 24 3.60 -27.54 -7.07
CA GLY A 24 2.17 -27.19 -6.96
C GLY A 24 1.90 -25.88 -6.22
N ILE A 25 2.84 -25.40 -5.40
CA ILE A 25 2.72 -24.11 -4.70
C ILE A 25 2.59 -22.95 -5.70
N ASP A 26 3.40 -22.94 -6.77
CA ASP A 26 3.36 -21.88 -7.78
C ASP A 26 2.00 -21.84 -8.51
N ASN A 27 1.47 -23.02 -8.83
CA ASN A 27 0.14 -23.16 -9.43
C ASN A 27 -0.97 -22.69 -8.48
N LEU A 28 -0.83 -22.95 -7.17
CA LEU A 28 -1.80 -22.50 -6.18
C LEU A 28 -1.79 -20.98 -5.99
N VAL A 29 -0.62 -20.34 -6.04
CA VAL A 29 -0.52 -18.88 -6.02
C VAL A 29 -1.18 -18.28 -7.26
N PHE A 30 -0.98 -18.89 -8.42
CA PHE A 30 -1.65 -18.44 -9.64
C PHE A 30 -3.18 -18.53 -9.56
N ILE A 31 -3.70 -19.64 -9.01
CA ILE A 31 -5.12 -19.82 -8.73
C ILE A 31 -5.64 -18.71 -7.79
N ALA A 32 -4.86 -18.33 -6.77
CA ALA A 32 -5.22 -17.24 -5.85
C ALA A 32 -5.33 -15.89 -6.59
N ILE A 33 -4.33 -15.54 -7.41
CA ILE A 33 -4.29 -14.29 -8.19
C ILE A 33 -5.46 -14.20 -9.17
N LEU A 34 -5.77 -15.29 -9.88
CA LEU A 34 -6.92 -15.30 -10.80
C LEU A 34 -8.27 -15.24 -10.08
N ALA A 35 -8.39 -15.92 -8.94
CA ALA A 35 -9.60 -15.91 -8.14
C ALA A 35 -9.90 -14.52 -7.56
N GLU A 36 -8.88 -13.69 -7.29
CA GLU A 36 -9.07 -12.29 -6.85
C GLU A 36 -9.88 -11.44 -7.85
N LYS A 37 -9.80 -11.74 -9.15
CA LYS A 37 -10.56 -11.05 -10.20
C LYS A 37 -12.07 -11.37 -10.17
N LEU A 38 -12.49 -12.35 -9.38
CA LEU A 38 -13.90 -12.69 -9.16
C LEU A 38 -14.49 -11.94 -7.95
N PRO A 39 -15.82 -11.73 -7.94
CA PRO A 39 -16.52 -11.22 -6.76
C PRO A 39 -16.22 -12.08 -5.51
N PRO A 40 -16.13 -11.49 -4.31
CA PRO A 40 -15.68 -12.17 -3.10
C PRO A 40 -16.45 -13.46 -2.79
N GLY A 41 -17.77 -13.50 -3.06
CA GLY A 41 -18.61 -14.68 -2.85
C GLY A 41 -18.33 -15.87 -3.78
N GLN A 42 -17.58 -15.68 -4.88
CA GLN A 42 -17.29 -16.73 -5.88
C GLN A 42 -15.84 -17.22 -5.84
N ARG A 43 -14.93 -16.53 -5.14
CA ARG A 43 -13.49 -16.84 -5.12
C ARG A 43 -13.23 -18.24 -4.58
N ASP A 44 -13.78 -18.54 -3.41
CA ASP A 44 -13.63 -19.84 -2.75
C ASP A 44 -14.14 -20.98 -3.64
N ARG A 45 -15.30 -20.78 -4.29
CA ARG A 45 -15.87 -21.75 -5.23
C ARG A 45 -14.96 -21.95 -6.43
N ALA A 46 -14.48 -20.88 -7.06
CA ALA A 46 -13.62 -20.95 -8.24
C ALA A 46 -12.32 -21.71 -7.96
N ARG A 47 -11.70 -21.50 -6.79
CA ARG A 47 -10.50 -22.24 -6.37
C ARG A 47 -10.78 -23.73 -6.20
N ILE A 48 -11.82 -24.09 -5.44
CA ILE A 48 -12.16 -25.49 -5.19
C ILE A 48 -12.53 -26.19 -6.49
N THR A 49 -13.39 -25.58 -7.32
CA THR A 49 -13.76 -26.14 -8.62
C THR A 49 -12.56 -26.24 -9.55
N GLY A 50 -11.70 -25.23 -9.57
CA GLY A 50 -10.48 -25.22 -10.37
C GLY A 50 -9.51 -26.34 -9.95
N LEU A 51 -9.25 -26.48 -8.65
CA LEU A 51 -8.37 -27.53 -8.10
C LEU A 51 -8.92 -28.94 -8.30
N ILE A 52 -10.23 -29.14 -8.16
CA ILE A 52 -10.85 -30.45 -8.44
C ILE A 52 -10.76 -30.78 -9.93
N LEU A 53 -11.06 -29.82 -10.81
CA LEU A 53 -10.93 -30.03 -12.26
C LEU A 53 -9.48 -30.27 -12.68
N ALA A 54 -8.53 -29.55 -12.09
CA ALA A 54 -7.09 -29.76 -12.25
C ALA A 54 -6.67 -31.17 -11.82
N MET A 55 -7.14 -31.64 -10.65
CA MET A 55 -6.90 -33.02 -10.19
C MET A 55 -7.37 -34.06 -11.21
N VAL A 56 -8.61 -33.90 -11.70
CA VAL A 56 -9.18 -34.81 -12.69
C VAL A 56 -8.34 -34.77 -13.98
N MET A 57 -8.00 -33.59 -14.48
CA MET A 57 -7.14 -33.44 -15.66
C MET A 57 -5.79 -34.11 -15.47
N ARG A 58 -5.16 -33.96 -14.30
CA ARG A 58 -3.86 -34.57 -13.99
C ARG A 58 -3.94 -36.09 -13.92
N LEU A 59 -4.98 -36.64 -13.32
CA LEU A 59 -5.24 -38.08 -13.32
C LEU A 59 -5.51 -38.61 -14.72
N LEU A 60 -6.20 -37.85 -15.58
CA LEU A 60 -6.42 -38.22 -16.98
C LEU A 60 -5.11 -38.22 -17.78
N LEU A 61 -4.23 -37.22 -17.56
CA LEU A 61 -2.90 -37.17 -18.19
C LEU A 61 -2.03 -38.35 -17.75
N LEU A 62 -2.06 -38.70 -16.46
CA LEU A 62 -1.36 -39.88 -15.94
C LEU A 62 -1.93 -41.20 -16.46
N ALA A 63 -3.25 -41.35 -16.53
CA ALA A 63 -3.86 -42.55 -17.11
C ALA A 63 -3.52 -42.68 -18.60
N SER A 64 -3.33 -41.55 -19.29
CA SER A 64 -2.98 -41.47 -20.71
C SER A 64 -1.47 -41.45 -20.95
N ILE A 65 -0.65 -41.95 -20.03
CA ILE A 65 0.82 -41.91 -20.09
C ILE A 65 1.40 -42.43 -21.41
N SER A 66 0.87 -43.54 -21.93
CA SER A 66 1.32 -44.15 -23.18
C SER A 66 1.03 -43.26 -24.39
N TRP A 67 -0.07 -42.50 -24.33
CA TRP A 67 -0.39 -41.48 -25.32
C TRP A 67 0.49 -40.24 -25.15
N LEU A 68 0.77 -39.84 -23.91
CA LEU A 68 1.64 -38.71 -23.58
C LEU A 68 3.09 -38.94 -24.05
N VAL A 69 3.63 -40.16 -23.91
CA VAL A 69 4.93 -40.55 -24.49
C VAL A 69 4.89 -40.56 -26.03
N THR A 70 3.71 -40.66 -26.63
CA THR A 70 3.57 -40.50 -28.09
C THR A 70 3.60 -39.02 -28.49
N LEU A 71 3.19 -38.09 -27.60
CA LEU A 71 3.28 -36.64 -27.85
C LEU A 71 4.73 -36.12 -27.87
N THR A 72 5.69 -36.87 -27.31
CA THR A 72 7.13 -36.54 -27.42
C THR A 72 7.75 -37.03 -28.73
N LYS A 73 7.02 -37.76 -29.57
CA LYS A 73 7.50 -38.12 -30.90
C LYS A 73 7.50 -36.87 -31.80
N PRO A 74 8.54 -36.68 -32.64
CA PRO A 74 8.63 -35.50 -33.50
C PRO A 74 7.52 -35.53 -34.56
N LEU A 75 6.68 -34.49 -34.62
CA LEU A 75 5.61 -34.35 -35.62
C LEU A 75 6.14 -33.70 -36.90
N PHE A 76 7.02 -32.70 -36.76
CA PHE A 76 7.61 -31.99 -37.89
C PHE A 76 9.07 -31.64 -37.58
N SER A 77 9.96 -31.83 -38.55
CA SER A 77 11.36 -31.40 -38.49
C SER A 77 11.56 -30.18 -39.39
N VAL A 78 11.94 -29.05 -38.81
CA VAL A 78 12.36 -27.86 -39.59
C VAL A 78 13.84 -27.64 -39.29
N GLN A 79 14.69 -27.87 -40.30
CA GLN A 79 16.15 -27.83 -40.18
C GLN A 79 16.68 -28.82 -39.12
N ALA A 80 17.41 -28.35 -38.10
CA ALA A 80 17.98 -29.16 -37.02
C ALA A 80 17.05 -29.32 -35.80
N LEU A 81 15.86 -28.70 -35.82
CA LEU A 81 14.89 -28.72 -34.72
C LEU A 81 13.71 -29.61 -35.09
N SER A 82 13.48 -30.63 -34.26
CA SER A 82 12.31 -31.49 -34.34
C SER A 82 11.27 -31.05 -33.32
N PHE A 83 10.09 -30.64 -33.76
CA PHE A 83 9.01 -30.22 -32.87
C PHE A 83 8.07 -31.38 -32.61
N SER A 84 7.94 -31.76 -31.35
CA SER A 84 6.92 -32.68 -30.87
C SER A 84 5.66 -31.94 -30.44
N ALA A 85 4.54 -32.66 -30.26
CA ALA A 85 3.31 -32.05 -29.78
C ALA A 85 3.47 -31.49 -28.35
N ARG A 86 4.31 -32.15 -27.52
CA ARG A 86 4.72 -31.63 -26.21
C ARG A 86 5.39 -30.26 -26.34
N ASP A 87 6.34 -30.11 -27.26
CA ASP A 87 7.10 -28.86 -27.42
C ASP A 87 6.20 -27.71 -27.84
N LEU A 88 5.22 -27.97 -28.69
CA LEU A 88 4.23 -26.98 -29.09
C LEU A 88 3.34 -26.53 -27.91
N ILE A 89 2.92 -27.47 -27.06
CA ILE A 89 2.14 -27.15 -25.86
C ILE A 89 2.99 -26.35 -24.86
N MET A 90 4.25 -26.73 -24.65
CA MET A 90 5.18 -25.99 -23.78
C MET A 90 5.46 -24.58 -24.30
N LEU A 91 5.65 -24.42 -25.62
CA LEU A 91 5.90 -23.12 -26.24
C LEU A 91 4.67 -22.22 -26.16
N PHE A 92 3.48 -22.72 -26.54
CA PHE A 92 2.25 -21.95 -26.44
C PHE A 92 1.91 -21.61 -24.99
N GLY A 93 2.06 -22.57 -24.09
CA GLY A 93 1.81 -22.39 -22.66
C GLY A 93 2.79 -21.42 -22.01
N GLY A 94 4.08 -21.54 -22.32
CA GLY A 94 5.12 -20.63 -21.87
C GLY A 94 4.91 -19.20 -22.38
N PHE A 95 4.56 -19.02 -23.66
CA PHE A 95 4.23 -17.70 -24.21
C PHE A 95 2.98 -17.11 -23.55
N PHE A 96 1.94 -17.92 -23.36
CA PHE A 96 0.72 -17.51 -22.66
C PHE A 96 1.00 -17.09 -21.22
N LEU A 97 1.84 -17.84 -20.50
CA LEU A 97 2.30 -17.51 -19.15
C LEU A 97 3.08 -16.20 -19.14
N LEU A 98 4.08 -16.03 -20.01
CA LEU A 98 4.86 -14.80 -20.11
C LEU A 98 3.98 -13.58 -20.37
N PHE A 99 3.05 -13.69 -21.31
CA PHE A 99 2.10 -12.63 -21.62
C PHE A 99 1.22 -12.28 -20.41
N LYS A 100 0.64 -13.30 -19.76
CA LYS A 100 -0.24 -13.12 -18.60
C LYS A 100 0.50 -12.59 -17.38
N ALA A 101 1.70 -13.11 -17.08
CA ALA A 101 2.54 -12.64 -15.98
C ALA A 101 2.91 -11.17 -16.17
N THR A 102 3.36 -10.81 -17.39
CA THR A 102 3.79 -9.45 -17.70
C THR A 102 2.63 -8.47 -17.61
N MET A 103 1.45 -8.84 -18.11
CA MET A 103 0.25 -8.01 -18.00
C MET A 103 -0.19 -7.83 -16.54
N GLU A 104 -0.21 -8.90 -15.76
CA GLU A 104 -0.57 -8.85 -14.34
C GLU A 104 0.46 -8.05 -13.53
N LEU A 105 1.75 -8.25 -13.80
CA LEU A 105 2.84 -7.50 -13.17
C LEU A 105 2.74 -6.01 -13.50
N ASN A 106 2.50 -5.66 -14.76
CA ASN A 106 2.33 -4.27 -15.17
C ASN A 106 1.09 -3.63 -14.53
N GLU A 107 -0.05 -4.32 -14.49
CA GLU A 107 -1.27 -3.85 -13.84
C GLU A 107 -1.02 -3.50 -12.35
N ARG A 108 -0.21 -4.33 -11.66
CA ARG A 108 0.15 -4.12 -10.24
C ARG A 108 1.21 -3.03 -10.04
N LEU A 109 2.16 -2.89 -10.96
CA LEU A 109 3.18 -1.83 -10.90
C LEU A 109 2.61 -0.45 -11.25
N GLU A 110 1.64 -0.37 -12.16
CA GLU A 110 0.98 0.88 -12.55
C GLU A 110 0.03 1.44 -11.48
N GLY A 111 -0.16 0.74 -10.35
CA GLY A 111 -0.96 1.24 -9.22
C GLY A 111 -2.43 1.48 -9.55
N LYS A 112 -2.98 0.81 -10.57
CA LYS A 112 -4.36 0.99 -11.06
C LYS A 112 -5.45 0.44 -10.12
N ASP A 113 -5.19 0.41 -8.82
CA ASP A 113 -6.12 -0.09 -7.80
C ASP A 113 -7.00 1.00 -7.16
N SER A 114 -7.01 2.25 -7.64
CA SER A 114 -7.74 3.33 -6.92
C SER A 114 -8.61 4.31 -7.72
N ALA A 115 -8.96 4.07 -9.00
CA ALA A 115 -9.60 5.15 -9.77
C ALA A 115 -10.94 4.87 -10.51
N ASN A 116 -11.57 3.68 -10.46
CA ASN A 116 -12.93 3.54 -11.03
C ASN A 116 -13.75 2.36 -10.49
N PRO A 117 -14.70 2.58 -9.57
CA PRO A 117 -15.63 1.53 -9.10
C PRO A 117 -16.71 1.15 -10.13
N THR A 118 -16.83 1.86 -11.25
CA THR A 118 -17.93 1.71 -12.22
C THR A 118 -17.65 0.78 -13.41
N GLN A 119 -16.47 0.17 -13.51
CA GLN A 119 -16.10 -0.67 -14.68
C GLN A 119 -15.52 -2.05 -14.39
N ARG A 120 -15.61 -2.57 -13.16
CA ARG A 120 -15.33 -3.99 -12.91
C ARG A 120 -16.52 -4.83 -13.40
N LYS A 121 -16.63 -5.05 -14.73
CA LYS A 121 -17.30 -6.25 -15.24
C LYS A 121 -16.46 -7.42 -14.71
N GLY A 122 -16.83 -7.93 -13.54
CA GLY A 122 -16.15 -9.05 -12.89
C GLY A 122 -15.92 -10.15 -13.91
N ALA A 123 -14.71 -10.73 -13.90
CA ALA A 123 -14.37 -11.78 -14.84
C ALA A 123 -15.44 -12.88 -14.79
N LYS A 124 -15.80 -13.46 -15.93
CA LYS A 124 -16.78 -14.54 -15.95
C LYS A 124 -16.22 -15.73 -15.17
N PHE A 125 -16.97 -16.25 -14.19
CA PHE A 125 -16.59 -17.40 -13.36
C PHE A 125 -15.94 -18.53 -14.16
N TRP A 126 -16.63 -19.01 -15.19
CA TRP A 126 -16.16 -20.10 -16.05
C TRP A 126 -14.92 -19.76 -16.85
N ALA A 127 -14.71 -18.49 -17.22
CA ALA A 127 -13.49 -18.08 -17.91
C ALA A 127 -12.26 -18.14 -16.99
N VAL A 128 -12.44 -17.80 -15.70
CA VAL A 128 -11.38 -17.91 -14.69
C VAL A 128 -11.07 -19.38 -14.41
N VAL A 129 -12.09 -20.21 -14.20
CA VAL A 129 -11.93 -21.65 -13.98
C VAL A 129 -11.25 -22.31 -15.20
N ALA A 130 -11.63 -21.95 -16.42
CA ALA A 130 -10.98 -22.48 -17.63
C ALA A 130 -9.50 -22.06 -17.71
N GLN A 131 -9.16 -20.81 -17.35
CA GLN A 131 -7.75 -20.36 -17.32
C GLN A 131 -6.93 -21.14 -16.30
N ILE A 132 -7.49 -21.41 -15.11
CA ILE A 132 -6.86 -22.25 -14.09
C ILE A 132 -6.57 -23.63 -14.66
N VAL A 133 -7.56 -24.28 -15.26
CA VAL A 133 -7.42 -25.66 -15.78
C VAL A 133 -6.41 -25.73 -16.93
N VAL A 134 -6.41 -24.74 -17.84
CA VAL A 134 -5.46 -24.71 -18.96
C VAL A 134 -4.03 -24.53 -18.47
N LEU A 135 -3.82 -23.65 -17.49
CA LEU A 135 -2.48 -23.41 -16.95
C LEU A 135 -1.97 -24.56 -16.10
N ASP A 136 -2.84 -25.18 -15.32
CA ASP A 136 -2.52 -26.42 -14.62
C ASP A 136 -2.19 -27.54 -15.60
N ALA A 137 -2.90 -27.67 -16.73
CA ALA A 137 -2.58 -28.64 -17.77
C ALA A 137 -1.17 -28.42 -18.35
N ILE A 138 -0.78 -27.17 -18.62
CA ILE A 138 0.56 -26.83 -19.13
C ILE A 138 1.65 -27.20 -18.11
N PHE A 139 1.48 -26.80 -16.84
CA PHE A 139 2.47 -27.12 -15.79
C PHE A 139 2.50 -28.61 -15.42
N SER A 140 1.35 -29.27 -15.45
CA SER A 140 1.24 -30.67 -15.07
C SER A 140 1.94 -31.59 -16.06
N LEU A 141 2.03 -31.24 -17.35
CA LEU A 141 2.78 -32.03 -18.33
C LEU A 141 4.24 -32.25 -17.92
N ASP A 142 4.93 -31.20 -17.47
CA ASP A 142 6.33 -31.31 -17.04
C ASP A 142 6.48 -32.09 -15.72
N SER A 143 5.57 -31.85 -14.78
CA SER A 143 5.55 -32.58 -13.50
C SER A 143 5.26 -34.08 -13.69
N VAL A 144 4.36 -34.43 -14.62
CA VAL A 144 4.01 -35.82 -14.95
C VAL A 144 5.22 -36.49 -15.60
N ILE A 145 5.85 -35.87 -16.59
CA ILE A 145 7.04 -36.45 -17.23
C ILE A 145 8.17 -36.69 -16.22
N THR A 146 8.36 -35.76 -15.28
CA THR A 146 9.33 -35.93 -14.19
C THR A 146 8.96 -37.10 -13.27
N ALA A 147 7.67 -37.25 -12.92
CA ALA A 147 7.19 -38.34 -12.08
C ALA A 147 7.38 -39.71 -12.73
N VAL A 148 7.11 -39.82 -14.04
CA VAL A 148 7.30 -41.05 -14.82
C VAL A 148 8.77 -41.47 -14.88
N GLY A 149 9.69 -40.51 -14.86
CA GLY A 149 11.12 -40.80 -14.80
C GLY A 149 11.62 -41.26 -13.42
N MET A 150 10.80 -41.18 -12.37
CA MET A 150 11.21 -41.44 -10.98
C MET A 150 10.61 -42.71 -10.38
N VAL A 151 9.36 -43.05 -10.72
CA VAL A 151 8.66 -44.20 -10.12
C VAL A 151 7.90 -44.98 -11.19
N ASP A 152 8.16 -46.29 -11.28
CA ASP A 152 7.59 -47.17 -12.31
C ASP A 152 6.12 -47.55 -12.04
N HIS A 153 5.63 -47.36 -10.81
CA HIS A 153 4.29 -47.77 -10.40
C HIS A 153 3.26 -46.65 -10.58
N LEU A 154 2.41 -46.77 -11.61
CA LEU A 154 1.33 -45.82 -11.90
C LEU A 154 0.38 -45.58 -10.71
N ALA A 155 0.06 -46.62 -9.94
CA ALA A 155 -0.80 -46.49 -8.75
C ALA A 155 -0.17 -45.59 -7.67
N VAL A 156 1.15 -45.63 -7.50
CA VAL A 156 1.90 -44.81 -6.54
C VAL A 156 1.91 -43.35 -7.00
N MET A 157 2.10 -43.11 -8.30
CA MET A 157 2.01 -41.77 -8.87
C MET A 157 0.61 -41.16 -8.71
N MET A 158 -0.45 -41.91 -9.01
CA MET A 158 -1.83 -41.43 -8.83
C MET A 158 -2.14 -41.14 -7.35
N ALA A 159 -1.68 -42.00 -6.43
CA ALA A 159 -1.82 -41.76 -5.00
C ALA A 159 -1.09 -40.48 -4.56
N ALA A 160 0.14 -40.25 -5.05
CA ALA A 160 0.90 -39.03 -4.78
C ALA A 160 0.12 -37.78 -5.22
N VAL A 161 -0.41 -37.76 -6.45
CA VAL A 161 -1.21 -36.64 -6.98
C VAL A 161 -2.42 -36.35 -6.13
N ILE A 162 -3.19 -37.39 -5.76
CA ILE A 162 -4.40 -37.22 -4.96
C ILE A 162 -4.05 -36.64 -3.59
N VAL A 163 -3.00 -37.17 -2.94
CA VAL A 163 -2.55 -36.68 -1.63
C VAL A 163 -2.04 -35.24 -1.73
N ALA A 164 -1.17 -34.94 -2.70
CA ALA A 164 -0.62 -33.61 -2.91
C ALA A 164 -1.72 -32.56 -3.17
N ILE A 165 -2.67 -32.85 -4.08
CA ILE A 165 -3.76 -31.92 -4.38
C ILE A 165 -4.72 -31.79 -3.19
N SER A 166 -4.97 -32.85 -2.43
CA SER A 166 -5.77 -32.76 -1.20
C SER A 166 -5.13 -31.82 -0.17
N LEU A 167 -3.80 -31.91 0.02
CA LEU A 167 -3.06 -30.97 0.87
C LEU A 167 -3.12 -29.54 0.33
N MET A 168 -2.99 -29.35 -0.99
CA MET A 168 -3.13 -28.04 -1.63
C MET A 168 -4.54 -27.45 -1.44
N LEU A 169 -5.60 -28.26 -1.54
CA LEU A 169 -6.98 -27.84 -1.30
C LEU A 169 -7.16 -27.31 0.12
N LEU A 170 -6.63 -28.04 1.12
CA LEU A 170 -6.66 -27.61 2.52
C LEU A 170 -5.86 -26.31 2.74
N ALA A 171 -4.69 -26.20 2.12
CA ALA A 171 -3.82 -25.03 2.23
C ALA A 171 -4.35 -23.81 1.43
N SER A 172 -5.13 -24.03 0.38
CA SER A 172 -5.51 -23.03 -0.62
C SER A 172 -6.13 -21.77 -0.03
N LYS A 173 -7.04 -21.93 0.94
CA LYS A 173 -7.72 -20.80 1.58
C LYS A 173 -6.76 -19.94 2.39
N SER A 174 -5.86 -20.58 3.14
CA SER A 174 -4.84 -19.88 3.94
C SER A 174 -3.83 -19.19 3.01
N LEU A 175 -3.35 -19.88 1.98
CA LEU A 175 -2.37 -19.32 1.05
C LEU A 175 -2.95 -18.12 0.30
N THR A 176 -4.19 -18.18 -0.20
CA THR A 176 -4.80 -17.01 -0.85
C THR A 176 -4.89 -15.83 0.10
N ARG A 177 -5.31 -16.02 1.36
CA ARG A 177 -5.38 -14.92 2.32
C ARG A 177 -3.99 -14.34 2.58
N PHE A 178 -2.98 -15.19 2.69
CA PHE A 178 -1.60 -14.78 2.88
C PHE A 178 -1.06 -13.97 1.69
N VAL A 179 -1.28 -14.44 0.46
CA VAL A 179 -0.88 -13.77 -0.79
C VAL A 179 -1.60 -12.43 -0.95
N ASN A 180 -2.90 -12.36 -0.64
CA ASN A 180 -3.68 -11.11 -0.69
C ASN A 180 -3.16 -10.05 0.29
N ASN A 181 -2.70 -10.49 1.46
CA ASN A 181 -2.25 -9.59 2.51
C ASN A 181 -0.80 -9.11 2.30
N HIS A 182 0.00 -9.78 1.47
CA HIS A 182 1.42 -9.44 1.26
C HIS A 182 1.70 -9.13 -0.22
N PRO A 183 1.59 -7.85 -0.64
CA PRO A 183 1.80 -7.45 -2.03
C PRO A 183 3.18 -7.81 -2.61
N THR A 184 4.23 -7.81 -1.77
CA THR A 184 5.59 -8.18 -2.19
C THR A 184 5.67 -9.65 -2.63
N ILE A 185 4.94 -10.53 -1.95
CA ILE A 185 4.88 -11.96 -2.27
C ILE A 185 4.17 -12.17 -3.61
N VAL A 186 3.13 -11.39 -3.91
CA VAL A 186 2.46 -11.43 -5.22
C VAL A 186 3.44 -11.09 -6.35
N ILE A 187 4.21 -10.02 -6.21
CA ILE A 187 5.21 -9.60 -7.21
C ILE A 187 6.28 -10.68 -7.39
N LEU A 188 6.76 -11.26 -6.30
CA LEU A 188 7.72 -12.35 -6.32
C LEU A 188 7.18 -13.59 -7.05
N CYS A 189 5.94 -13.99 -6.78
CA CYS A 189 5.30 -15.12 -7.46
C CYS A 189 5.05 -14.86 -8.95
N LEU A 190 4.67 -13.64 -9.34
CA LEU A 190 4.57 -13.25 -10.74
C LEU A 190 5.92 -13.32 -11.45
N SER A 191 7.00 -12.97 -10.75
CA SER A 191 8.38 -13.08 -11.26
C SER A 191 8.80 -14.53 -11.46
N PHE A 192 8.43 -15.44 -10.55
CA PHE A 192 8.65 -16.88 -10.73
C PHE A 192 7.85 -17.44 -11.90
N LEU A 193 6.59 -17.02 -12.04
CA LEU A 193 5.77 -17.42 -13.18
C LEU A 193 6.39 -16.96 -14.52
N LEU A 194 6.95 -15.76 -14.57
CA LEU A 194 7.70 -15.28 -15.73
C LEU A 194 8.93 -16.16 -16.01
N MET A 195 9.70 -16.51 -14.96
CA MET A 195 10.88 -17.37 -15.08
C MET A 195 10.52 -18.78 -15.57
N ILE A 196 9.47 -19.39 -15.02
CA ILE A 196 8.99 -20.71 -15.45
C ILE A 196 8.43 -20.63 -16.87
N GLY A 197 7.67 -19.58 -17.20
CA GLY A 197 7.18 -19.32 -18.55
C GLY A 197 8.30 -19.21 -19.57
N PHE A 198 9.39 -18.51 -19.23
CA PHE A 198 10.60 -18.45 -20.03
C PHE A 198 11.26 -19.83 -20.18
N SER A 199 11.38 -20.60 -19.10
CA SER A 199 11.93 -21.96 -19.15
C SER A 199 11.12 -22.87 -20.07
N LEU A 200 9.79 -22.81 -20.01
CA LEU A 200 8.90 -23.59 -20.88
C LEU A 200 9.08 -23.23 -22.37
N VAL A 201 9.25 -21.94 -22.67
CA VAL A 201 9.57 -21.49 -24.03
C VAL A 201 10.93 -22.04 -24.47
N ALA A 202 11.95 -21.95 -23.61
CA ALA A 202 13.29 -22.47 -23.89
C ALA A 202 13.27 -23.99 -24.15
N GLU A 203 12.59 -24.75 -23.27
CA GLU A 203 12.40 -26.20 -23.42
C GLU A 203 11.62 -26.54 -24.70
N GLY A 204 10.60 -25.76 -25.06
CA GLY A 204 9.85 -25.90 -26.31
C GLY A 204 10.69 -25.67 -27.58
N PHE A 205 11.80 -24.94 -27.48
CA PHE A 205 12.81 -24.81 -28.54
C PHE A 205 13.92 -25.88 -28.44
N GLY A 206 13.83 -26.83 -27.50
CA GLY A 206 14.83 -27.87 -27.28
C GLY A 206 16.00 -27.46 -26.37
N PHE A 207 16.01 -26.22 -25.86
CA PHE A 207 17.01 -25.77 -24.89
C PHE A 207 16.63 -26.22 -23.49
N HIS A 208 17.28 -27.28 -23.03
CA HIS A 208 17.02 -27.82 -21.69
C HIS A 208 17.75 -26.98 -20.64
N ILE A 209 16.98 -26.22 -19.87
CA ILE A 209 17.49 -25.50 -18.70
C ILE A 209 17.46 -26.46 -17.50
N PRO A 210 18.60 -26.74 -16.84
CA PRO A 210 18.60 -27.61 -15.68
C PRO A 210 17.73 -27.00 -14.57
N LYS A 211 16.68 -27.73 -14.18
CA LYS A 211 15.67 -27.27 -13.19
C LYS A 211 16.29 -26.88 -11.84
N GLY A 212 17.45 -27.44 -11.50
CA GLY A 212 18.20 -27.06 -10.30
C GLY A 212 18.54 -25.56 -10.25
N TYR A 213 18.83 -24.93 -11.39
CA TYR A 213 19.08 -23.48 -11.43
C TYR A 213 17.81 -22.67 -11.15
N LEU A 214 16.67 -23.12 -11.66
CA LEU A 214 15.37 -22.49 -11.38
C LEU A 214 15.03 -22.60 -9.90
N TYR A 215 15.15 -23.79 -9.32
CA TYR A 215 14.88 -24.00 -7.90
C TYR A 215 15.85 -23.24 -7.00
N ALA A 216 17.12 -23.14 -7.38
CA ALA A 216 18.08 -22.32 -6.66
C ALA A 216 17.72 -20.82 -6.72
N ALA A 217 17.30 -20.32 -7.88
CA ALA A 217 16.88 -18.93 -8.03
C ALA A 217 15.61 -18.63 -7.23
N ILE A 218 14.59 -19.49 -7.33
CA ILE A 218 13.35 -19.41 -6.55
C ILE A 218 13.66 -19.44 -5.04
N GLY A 219 14.45 -20.41 -4.59
CA GLY A 219 14.82 -20.56 -3.18
C GLY A 219 15.61 -19.36 -2.65
N PHE A 220 16.55 -18.83 -3.44
CA PHE A 220 17.30 -17.62 -3.08
C PHE A 220 16.39 -16.39 -2.97
N SER A 221 15.49 -16.18 -3.93
CA SER A 221 14.52 -15.08 -3.89
C SER A 221 13.59 -15.17 -2.69
N VAL A 222 13.07 -16.36 -2.37
CA VAL A 222 12.25 -16.58 -1.16
C VAL A 222 13.04 -16.29 0.11
N MET A 223 14.31 -16.71 0.17
CA MET A 223 15.19 -16.42 1.30
C MET A 223 15.39 -14.90 1.49
N ILE A 224 15.67 -14.18 0.41
CA ILE A 224 15.83 -12.72 0.46
C ILE A 224 14.54 -12.04 0.89
N GLU A 225 13.39 -12.46 0.38
CA GLU A 225 12.09 -11.91 0.79
C GLU A 225 11.78 -12.23 2.25
N ALA A 226 12.10 -13.44 2.73
CA ALA A 226 11.94 -13.79 4.14
C ALA A 226 12.81 -12.91 5.06
N LEU A 227 14.07 -12.65 4.67
CA LEU A 227 14.95 -11.73 5.40
C LEU A 227 14.43 -10.29 5.36
N ASN A 228 13.88 -9.85 4.22
CA ASN A 228 13.28 -8.53 4.07
C ASN A 228 12.05 -8.36 4.98
N GLN A 229 11.14 -9.35 4.99
CA GLN A 229 9.98 -9.40 5.87
C GLN A 229 10.39 -9.35 7.35
N LEU A 230 11.42 -10.12 7.73
CA LEU A 230 11.97 -10.10 9.09
C LEU A 230 12.60 -8.75 9.46
N ALA A 231 13.31 -8.11 8.52
CA ALA A 231 13.89 -6.78 8.72
C ALA A 231 12.80 -5.72 8.94
N ILE A 232 11.74 -5.75 8.14
CA ILE A 232 10.58 -4.86 8.28
C ILE A 232 9.89 -5.09 9.63
N PHE A 233 9.64 -6.36 10.00
CA PHE A 233 9.04 -6.72 11.28
C PHE A 233 9.86 -6.22 12.47
N ASN A 234 11.18 -6.40 12.44
CA ASN A 234 12.08 -5.89 13.47
C ASN A 234 12.07 -4.36 13.52
N ARG A 235 12.07 -3.69 12.36
CA ARG A 235 12.02 -2.21 12.30
C ARG A 235 10.72 -1.67 12.89
N ARG A 236 9.56 -2.30 12.63
CA ARG A 236 8.27 -1.98 13.27
C ARG A 236 8.35 -2.12 14.79
N ARG A 237 9.01 -3.18 15.29
CA ARG A 237 9.21 -3.41 16.72
C ARG A 237 10.10 -2.34 17.37
N PHE A 238 11.19 -1.93 16.70
CA PHE A 238 12.10 -0.89 17.19
C PHE A 238 11.46 0.51 17.20
N LEU A 239 10.72 0.89 16.15
CA LEU A 239 10.02 2.19 16.11
C LEU A 239 8.93 2.29 17.19
N SER A 240 8.24 1.19 17.46
CA SER A 240 7.22 1.13 18.51
C SER A 240 7.81 1.34 19.92
N ALA A 241 9.06 0.93 20.15
CA ALA A 241 9.71 1.04 21.46
C ALA A 241 10.13 2.47 21.83
N ASN A 242 10.36 3.36 20.84
CA ASN A 242 10.88 4.72 21.08
C ASN A 242 9.81 5.82 21.22
N HIS A 243 8.52 5.53 21.03
CA HIS A 243 7.48 6.53 21.27
C HIS A 243 7.08 6.58 22.75
N THR A 244 7.33 7.72 23.39
CA THR A 244 6.87 8.00 24.76
C THR A 244 5.33 7.98 24.81
N LEU A 245 4.74 7.54 25.94
CA LEU A 245 3.28 7.44 26.09
C LEU A 245 2.53 8.74 25.75
N ARG A 246 3.16 9.90 25.98
CA ARG A 246 2.61 11.23 25.67
C ARG A 246 2.46 11.47 24.16
N GLN A 247 3.42 11.04 23.35
CA GLN A 247 3.36 11.20 21.89
C GLN A 247 2.25 10.33 21.29
N ARG A 248 2.07 9.10 21.81
CA ARG A 248 0.98 8.20 21.38
C ARG A 248 -0.40 8.79 21.67
N THR A 249 -0.58 9.44 22.82
CA THR A 249 -1.86 10.11 23.16
C THR A 249 -2.11 11.34 22.30
N THR A 250 -1.09 12.17 22.05
CA THR A 250 -1.25 13.36 21.18
C THR A 250 -1.60 12.94 19.76
N GLU A 251 -0.95 11.90 19.24
CA GLU A 251 -1.23 11.41 17.90
C GLU A 251 -2.60 10.73 17.78
N ALA A 252 -3.01 9.94 18.78
CA ALA A 252 -4.35 9.33 18.81
C ALA A 252 -5.46 10.40 18.91
N VAL A 253 -5.25 11.43 19.71
CA VAL A 253 -6.18 12.57 19.82
C VAL A 253 -6.20 13.38 18.51
N MET A 254 -5.06 13.62 17.88
CA MET A 254 -4.98 14.29 16.58
C MET A 254 -5.64 13.45 15.46
N ARG A 255 -5.53 12.12 15.49
CA ARG A 255 -6.22 11.22 14.55
C ARG A 255 -7.73 11.25 14.71
N LEU A 256 -8.23 11.30 15.95
CA LEU A 256 -9.66 11.44 16.26
C LEU A 256 -10.23 12.81 15.84
N ILE A 257 -9.46 13.89 16.03
CA ILE A 257 -9.90 15.27 15.75
C ILE A 257 -9.80 15.61 14.26
N SER A 258 -8.71 15.21 13.61
CA SER A 258 -8.43 15.67 12.25
C SER A 258 -9.28 14.93 11.21
N GLY A 259 -9.87 13.77 11.56
CA GLY A 259 -10.62 12.91 10.64
C GLY A 259 -9.88 12.66 9.32
N LYS A 260 -8.55 12.79 9.37
CA LYS A 260 -7.62 12.64 8.27
C LYS A 260 -6.80 11.43 8.64
N LYS A 261 -7.05 10.38 7.87
CA LYS A 261 -6.10 9.32 7.58
C LYS A 261 -4.98 9.99 6.78
N GLU A 262 -4.10 10.75 7.44
CA GLU A 262 -2.95 11.28 6.72
C GLU A 262 -1.99 10.11 6.48
N ASP A 263 -1.70 9.94 5.19
CA ASP A 263 -0.78 9.00 4.59
C ASP A 263 0.61 9.14 5.22
N ALA A 264 0.75 8.62 6.43
CA ALA A 264 2.05 8.29 6.95
C ALA A 264 2.65 7.26 5.98
N GLU A 265 3.84 7.54 5.46
CA GLU A 265 4.70 6.65 4.68
C GLU A 265 4.91 5.30 5.38
N LEU A 266 3.89 4.46 5.37
CA LEU A 266 3.81 3.20 6.09
C LEU A 266 3.15 2.21 5.16
N ASP A 267 3.99 1.31 4.65
CA ASP A 267 3.71 0.02 4.03
C ASP A 267 2.29 -0.16 3.46
N ALA A 268 2.22 -0.52 2.17
CA ALA A 268 1.01 -0.92 1.45
C ALA A 268 0.10 -1.91 2.23
N GLU A 269 0.66 -2.63 3.20
CA GLU A 269 -0.01 -3.54 4.13
C GLU A 269 -0.93 -2.84 5.15
N THR A 270 -0.57 -1.65 5.64
CA THR A 270 -1.37 -0.89 6.63
C THR A 270 -2.56 -0.22 5.94
N ALA A 271 -2.40 0.19 4.68
CA ALA A 271 -3.46 0.75 3.85
C ALA A 271 -4.61 -0.27 3.61
N ALA A 272 -4.27 -1.55 3.45
CA ALA A 272 -5.24 -2.63 3.22
C ALA A 272 -6.08 -2.96 4.48
N MET A 273 -5.51 -2.86 5.69
CA MET A 273 -6.24 -3.15 6.94
C MET A 273 -7.25 -2.05 7.33
N LEU A 274 -7.15 -0.87 6.73
CA LEU A 274 -7.98 0.28 7.07
C LEU A 274 -9.12 0.51 6.04
N ALA A 275 -9.35 -0.40 5.10
CA ALA A 275 -10.32 -0.21 4.02
C ALA A 275 -11.77 -0.61 4.38
N ASP A 276 -12.06 -0.98 5.64
CA ASP A 276 -13.33 -1.62 6.02
C ASP A 276 -14.12 -0.90 7.13
N HIS A 277 -13.91 0.40 7.35
CA HIS A 277 -14.74 1.20 8.27
C HIS A 277 -15.39 2.41 7.58
N ASP A 278 -16.72 2.43 7.62
CA ASP A 278 -17.61 3.48 7.13
C ASP A 278 -17.19 4.88 7.65
N ASP A 279 -16.92 5.79 6.70
CA ASP A 279 -16.55 7.18 6.92
C ASP A 279 -17.78 8.02 7.33
N SER A 280 -18.07 8.09 8.64
CA SER A 280 -18.89 9.19 9.17
C SER A 280 -17.95 10.28 9.69
N GLN A 281 -17.64 11.27 8.85
CA GLN A 281 -16.86 12.44 9.25
C GLN A 281 -17.62 13.26 10.31
N ILE A 282 -17.21 13.17 11.58
CA ILE A 282 -17.93 13.74 12.74
C ILE A 282 -17.89 15.29 12.78
N PHE A 283 -16.87 15.93 12.20
CA PHE A 283 -16.69 17.40 12.25
C PHE A 283 -16.51 18.03 10.88
N ASN A 284 -17.08 19.24 10.72
CA ASN A 284 -16.93 20.04 9.50
C ASN A 284 -15.47 20.49 9.32
N PRO A 285 -14.92 20.51 8.08
CA PRO A 285 -13.55 20.97 7.80
C PRO A 285 -13.19 22.36 8.37
N GLN A 286 -14.16 23.27 8.55
CA GLN A 286 -13.90 24.57 9.19
C GLN A 286 -13.68 24.46 10.70
N GLU A 287 -14.44 23.61 11.40
CA GLU A 287 -14.29 23.36 12.84
C GLU A 287 -12.95 22.70 13.15
N ARG A 288 -12.52 21.75 12.30
CA ARG A 288 -11.21 21.09 12.44
C ARG A 288 -10.06 22.09 12.40
N ARG A 289 -10.09 23.05 11.46
CA ARG A 289 -9.09 24.12 11.36
C ARG A 289 -9.09 25.04 12.59
N MET A 290 -10.24 25.27 13.21
CA MET A 290 -10.32 26.03 14.45
C MET A 290 -9.71 25.25 15.62
N ILE A 291 -10.03 23.96 15.77
CA ILE A 291 -9.49 23.11 16.84
C ILE A 291 -7.97 22.96 16.71
N GLU A 292 -7.46 22.74 15.51
CA GLU A 292 -6.02 22.66 15.23
C GLU A 292 -5.28 23.95 15.65
N ARG A 293 -5.87 25.12 15.35
CA ARG A 293 -5.30 26.42 15.76
C ARG A 293 -5.31 26.61 17.28
N VAL A 294 -6.32 26.11 17.99
CA VAL A 294 -6.42 26.19 19.45
C VAL A 294 -5.42 25.26 20.13
N LEU A 295 -5.28 24.02 19.66
CA LEU A 295 -4.31 23.07 20.21
C LEU A 295 -2.87 23.52 19.99
N ASN A 296 -2.60 24.18 18.85
CA ASN A 296 -1.28 24.72 18.53
C ASN A 296 -1.04 26.13 19.10
N LEU A 297 -2.00 26.70 19.85
CA LEU A 297 -1.86 28.04 20.42
C LEU A 297 -0.76 28.10 21.49
N ASN A 298 -0.63 27.06 22.33
CA ASN A 298 0.42 26.96 23.35
C ASN A 298 1.82 26.77 22.74
N GLN A 299 1.90 26.32 21.49
CA GLN A 299 3.18 26.13 20.80
C GLN A 299 3.65 27.40 20.06
N ARG A 300 2.79 28.42 19.94
CA ARG A 300 3.15 29.70 19.31
C ARG A 300 3.81 30.63 20.32
N THR A 301 5.03 31.06 20.00
CA THR A 301 5.71 32.12 20.74
C THR A 301 5.04 33.47 20.49
N VAL A 302 5.01 34.37 21.49
CA VAL A 302 4.45 35.74 21.37
C VAL A 302 5.04 36.49 20.18
N SER A 303 6.32 36.26 19.89
CA SER A 303 7.02 36.84 18.74
C SER A 303 6.44 36.49 17.36
N SER A 304 5.68 35.39 17.26
CA SER A 304 5.04 34.95 16.00
C SER A 304 3.67 35.56 15.77
N ILE A 305 3.10 36.27 16.76
CA ILE A 305 1.76 36.86 16.71
C ILE A 305 1.82 38.39 16.86
N MET A 306 2.88 38.94 17.47
CA MET A 306 3.06 40.37 17.63
C MET A 306 3.30 41.08 16.29
N THR A 307 2.74 42.29 16.13
CA THR A 307 3.15 43.22 15.07
C THR A 307 4.59 43.64 15.33
N SER A 308 5.45 43.52 14.32
CA SER A 308 6.84 43.97 14.40
C SER A 308 6.89 45.46 14.75
N ARG A 309 7.81 45.86 15.62
CA ARG A 309 7.95 47.26 16.07
C ARG A 309 8.14 48.28 14.94
N HIS A 310 8.66 47.85 13.79
CA HIS A 310 8.86 48.73 12.62
C HIS A 310 7.56 48.96 11.85
N ASP A 311 6.57 48.09 12.06
CA ASP A 311 5.26 48.12 11.41
C ASP A 311 4.19 48.72 12.34
N ILE A 312 4.58 49.26 13.51
CA ILE A 312 3.69 49.95 14.44
C ILE A 312 3.67 51.45 14.12
N GLU A 313 2.51 51.93 13.70
CA GLU A 313 2.26 53.37 13.62
C GLU A 313 2.14 53.97 15.03
N HIS A 314 2.87 55.05 15.27
CA HIS A 314 2.91 55.74 16.55
C HIS A 314 2.53 57.22 16.40
N ILE A 315 1.93 57.79 17.44
CA ILE A 315 1.63 59.22 17.54
C ILE A 315 2.66 59.86 18.46
N ASP A 316 3.40 60.84 17.93
CA ASP A 316 4.24 61.72 18.74
C ASP A 316 3.39 62.84 19.34
N LEU A 317 3.40 62.96 20.67
CA LEU A 317 2.67 64.01 21.40
C LEU A 317 3.26 65.41 21.19
N ASN A 318 4.48 65.50 20.68
CA ASN A 318 5.16 66.77 20.44
C ASN A 318 4.93 67.31 19.02
N ALA A 319 4.32 66.50 18.16
CA ALA A 319 3.93 66.94 16.83
C ALA A 319 2.83 68.00 16.93
N PRO A 320 2.78 68.97 15.99
CA PRO A 320 1.74 69.97 15.96
C PRO A 320 0.35 69.33 15.92
N GLU A 321 -0.61 69.89 16.65
CA GLU A 321 -1.94 69.31 16.85
C GLU A 321 -2.68 68.97 15.53
N ALA A 322 -2.40 69.73 14.47
CA ALA A 322 -2.92 69.47 13.12
C ALA A 322 -2.42 68.14 12.52
N GLU A 323 -1.17 67.77 12.76
CA GLU A 323 -0.56 66.51 12.29
C GLU A 323 -1.11 65.31 13.07
N ILE A 324 -1.27 65.47 14.39
CA ILE A 324 -1.88 64.44 15.26
C ILE A 324 -3.32 64.16 14.82
N ARG A 325 -4.12 65.21 14.53
CA ARG A 325 -5.50 65.05 14.05
C ARG A 325 -5.56 64.38 12.68
N ALA A 326 -4.68 64.76 11.74
CA ALA A 326 -4.61 64.12 10.43
C ALA A 326 -4.25 62.63 10.52
N LEU A 327 -3.35 62.25 11.43
CA LEU A 327 -3.02 60.85 11.68
C LEU A 327 -4.19 60.09 12.30
N LEU A 328 -4.90 60.68 13.26
CA LEU A 328 -6.09 60.08 13.88
C LEU A 328 -7.24 59.88 12.89
N GLU A 329 -7.44 60.80 11.94
CA GLU A 329 -8.48 60.68 10.90
C GLU A 329 -8.12 59.65 9.83
N LYS A 330 -6.83 59.50 9.51
CA LYS A 330 -6.34 58.54 8.53
C LYS A 330 -6.30 57.10 9.08
N ASN A 331 -6.16 56.94 10.39
CA ASN A 331 -5.95 55.63 11.00
C ASN A 331 -7.24 54.81 11.13
N GLN A 332 -7.17 53.52 10.78
CA GLN A 332 -8.30 52.59 10.90
C GLN A 332 -8.22 51.71 12.17
N HIS A 333 -7.14 51.81 12.95
CA HIS A 333 -6.93 51.00 14.14
C HIS A 333 -7.67 51.54 15.36
N THR A 334 -8.16 50.64 16.22
CA THR A 334 -8.91 51.00 17.44
C THR A 334 -8.01 51.48 18.58
N ARG A 335 -6.72 51.11 18.55
CA ARG A 335 -5.72 51.45 19.56
C ARG A 335 -4.44 51.87 18.86
N LEU A 336 -3.85 52.96 19.31
CA LEU A 336 -2.60 53.50 18.77
C LEU A 336 -1.57 53.62 19.89
N VAL A 337 -0.31 53.45 19.52
CA VAL A 337 0.83 53.63 20.43
C VAL A 337 1.20 55.10 20.43
N VAL A 338 1.36 55.67 21.62
CA VAL A 338 1.71 57.08 21.82
C VAL A 338 3.11 57.17 22.40
N THR A 339 3.94 58.06 21.86
CA THR A 339 5.32 58.30 22.31
C THR A 339 5.47 59.74 22.82
N GLY A 340 6.15 59.93 23.95
CA GLY A 340 6.44 61.24 24.57
C GLY A 340 7.92 61.65 24.52
N GLU A 341 8.21 62.87 25.02
CA GLU A 341 9.43 63.71 24.87
C GLU A 341 10.84 63.11 25.04
N ASN A 342 11.06 61.81 25.20
CA ASN A 342 12.42 61.24 25.19
C ASN A 342 12.52 59.80 24.65
N GLU A 343 11.48 59.26 24.01
CA GLU A 343 11.39 57.81 23.77
C GLU A 343 11.46 57.35 22.32
N GLN A 344 11.65 58.25 21.34
CA GLN A 344 11.84 57.88 19.93
C GLN A 344 13.03 56.92 19.72
N GLY A 345 14.03 56.95 20.61
CA GLY A 345 15.15 56.00 20.62
C GLY A 345 15.00 54.78 21.55
N ASP A 346 14.04 54.77 22.46
CA ASP A 346 13.97 53.78 23.55
C ASP A 346 13.06 52.58 23.22
N LEU A 347 12.09 52.73 22.31
CA LEU A 347 11.34 51.61 21.70
C LEU A 347 12.23 50.70 20.81
N LEU A 348 13.36 51.24 20.34
CA LEU A 348 14.35 50.53 19.51
C LEU A 348 15.45 49.85 20.35
N ARG A 349 15.64 50.26 21.61
CA ARG A 349 16.60 49.63 22.55
C ARG A 349 15.89 48.56 23.38
N ARG A 350 16.57 47.42 23.60
CA ARG A 350 16.11 46.30 24.45
C ARG A 350 16.03 46.67 25.94
N ARG A 351 15.40 47.78 26.32
CA ARG A 351 15.06 48.07 27.73
C ARG A 351 13.57 47.77 27.94
N PRO A 352 13.18 47.18 29.08
CA PRO A 352 11.78 46.95 29.37
C PRO A 352 11.10 48.31 29.57
N CYS A 353 10.27 48.73 28.59
CA CYS A 353 9.39 49.88 28.70
C CYS A 353 8.32 49.62 29.76
N HIS A 354 8.69 49.72 31.04
CA HIS A 354 7.76 49.60 32.17
C HIS A 354 7.00 50.89 32.46
N ARG A 355 7.14 51.96 31.64
CA ARG A 355 6.68 53.31 32.08
C ARG A 355 5.75 54.11 31.17
N SER A 356 5.51 53.76 29.90
CA SER A 356 5.06 54.84 28.98
C SER A 356 4.14 54.45 27.82
N VAL A 357 3.52 53.27 27.80
CA VAL A 357 2.58 52.94 26.71
C VAL A 357 1.16 53.33 27.11
N ALA A 358 0.75 54.55 26.75
CA ALA A 358 -0.64 54.98 26.83
C ALA A 358 -1.35 54.67 25.50
N THR A 359 -2.51 54.01 25.55
CA THR A 359 -3.38 53.79 24.37
C THR A 359 -4.56 54.74 24.40
N ILE A 360 -4.74 55.52 23.34
CA ILE A 360 -5.93 56.36 23.14
C ILE A 360 -6.99 55.55 22.38
N PRO A 361 -8.24 55.45 22.85
CA PRO A 361 -9.34 54.90 22.07
C PRO A 361 -9.76 55.91 20.98
N ALA A 362 -9.66 55.53 19.71
CA ALA A 362 -10.13 56.37 18.61
C ALA A 362 -11.68 56.42 18.62
N ARG A 363 -12.27 57.60 18.91
CA ARG A 363 -13.72 57.82 18.80
C ARG A 363 -14.12 57.85 17.32
N ARG A 364 -15.03 56.96 16.91
CA ARG A 364 -15.82 57.13 15.67
C ARG A 364 -16.93 58.16 15.92
N THR A 365 -16.91 59.31 15.26
CA THR A 365 -18.13 60.10 15.07
C THR A 365 -18.11 60.87 13.76
N ALA A 366 -19.13 60.65 12.93
CA ALA A 366 -19.71 61.70 12.12
C ALA A 366 -21.20 61.41 11.89
N GLN A 367 -22.07 62.13 12.60
CA GLN A 367 -23.42 62.45 12.14
C GLN A 367 -23.60 63.96 12.37
N PRO A 368 -24.08 64.75 11.38
CA PRO A 368 -23.93 66.20 11.41
C PRO A 368 -25.15 66.84 12.09
N ALA A 369 -24.91 67.70 13.08
CA ALA A 369 -25.94 68.62 13.56
C ALA A 369 -25.28 69.87 14.16
N GLY A 370 -25.64 71.03 13.59
CA GLY A 370 -25.77 72.29 14.33
C GLY A 370 -24.48 73.06 14.61
N ALA A 371 -24.48 74.33 14.20
CA ALA A 371 -23.52 75.33 14.61
C ALA A 371 -23.46 75.45 16.14
N ASP A 372 -22.31 75.12 16.71
CA ASP A 372 -21.61 75.88 17.74
C ASP A 372 -20.30 75.13 18.03
N SER A 373 -19.21 75.90 18.15
CA SER A 373 -17.85 75.40 18.39
C SER A 373 -17.77 74.32 19.47
N PRO A 374 -17.38 73.07 19.15
CA PRO A 374 -17.04 72.10 20.17
C PRO A 374 -15.53 72.19 20.43
N THR A 375 -15.18 72.79 21.55
CA THR A 375 -13.89 72.55 22.20
C THR A 375 -13.70 71.04 22.34
N VAL A 376 -12.68 70.50 21.67
CA VAL A 376 -12.25 69.12 21.90
C VAL A 376 -11.59 69.11 23.28
N GLY A 377 -12.40 68.88 24.30
CA GLY A 377 -11.94 68.61 25.64
C GLY A 377 -11.11 67.33 25.61
N VAL A 378 -9.79 67.46 25.65
CA VAL A 378 -8.90 66.39 26.09
C VAL A 378 -9.36 66.04 27.52
N PRO A 379 -9.86 64.83 27.80
CA PRO A 379 -10.23 64.48 29.16
C PRO A 379 -8.95 64.54 30.00
N GLY A 380 -8.90 65.50 30.92
CA GLY A 380 -7.80 65.76 31.86
C GLY A 380 -7.62 64.67 32.92
N ASN A 381 -7.88 63.41 32.57
CA ASN A 381 -7.59 62.25 33.39
C ASN A 381 -7.18 61.10 32.47
N VAL A 382 -5.94 61.15 31.99
CA VAL A 382 -5.22 59.92 31.64
C VAL A 382 -4.98 59.22 32.97
N ALA A 383 -5.93 58.36 33.37
CA ALA A 383 -5.75 57.48 34.50
C ALA A 383 -4.54 56.59 34.21
N ALA A 384 -3.40 56.94 34.79
CA ALA A 384 -2.25 56.07 34.87
C ALA A 384 -2.67 54.84 35.67
N ALA A 385 -3.09 53.78 34.97
CA ALA A 385 -3.28 52.48 35.55
C ALA A 385 -1.89 51.93 35.93
N ALA A 386 -1.45 52.27 37.13
CA ALA A 386 -0.35 51.60 37.79
C ALA A 386 -0.82 50.18 38.14
N CYS A 387 -0.33 49.17 37.42
CA CYS A 387 -0.40 47.79 37.88
C CYS A 387 0.99 47.40 38.40
N ALA A 388 1.00 46.99 39.68
CA ALA A 388 2.11 46.36 40.39
C ALA A 388 2.41 44.95 39.88
#